data_AF-A0A3M2EL38-F1
#
_entry.id   AF-A0A3M2EL38-F1
#
_cell.length_a   1.000
_cell.length_b   1.000
_cell.length_c   1.000
_cell.angle_alpha   90.00
_cell.angle_beta   90.00
_cell.angle_gamma   90.00
#
_symmetry.space_group_name_H-M   'P 1'
#
loop_
_entity.id
_entity.type
_entity.pdbx_description
1 polymer ?
#
loop_
_entity_poly.entity_id
_entity_poly.type
_entity_poly.pdbx_seq_one_letter_code
_entity_poly.pdbx_strand_id
1 'polypeptide(L)'
;MTLTGGCQCGAVRINCHAPPLAMIRCHCTDCQRQSASAFGLSVYLPPDALSVDGPVAWFETRTAAGRQMRRHFCPRCGVRLWHRRHPDAAFLALKGGVLDPGHGLEPVAELWTRARLGWVALIPGALVYETQPADWAPVFARFAARRAEAAPPEAGDALDRFAAALPPGAQVLDLGRGGHDATRRLRAQGFAVTTADPAAAIVAGHPAPPAGEGGTGPAFDAIWADLGALHIPRAAWPGLPARIARGLRAGGVLHLGLTLPADRAGGRDPVPPGPAPAEALRRMVAAAGLVILRLDVSPDAGGSTGAVRIDILARHAG
;
A
#
# COMPACT_ATOMS: atom_id res chain seq x y z
N MET A 1 -1.24 -0.34 1.67
CA MET A 1 -1.19 -1.42 0.66
C MET A 1 -1.57 -2.71 1.35
N THR A 2 -2.64 -3.37 0.89
CA THR A 2 -3.06 -4.67 1.40
C THR A 2 -2.45 -5.73 0.50
N LEU A 3 -1.54 -6.55 1.04
CA LEU A 3 -0.93 -7.66 0.29
C LEU A 3 -1.83 -8.88 0.41
N THR A 4 -2.37 -9.37 -0.70
CA THR A 4 -3.24 -10.55 -0.74
C THR A 4 -2.57 -11.69 -1.48
N GLY A 5 -3.08 -12.90 -1.26
CA GLY A 5 -2.59 -14.08 -1.91
C GLY A 5 -3.44 -15.31 -1.61
N GLY A 6 -3.00 -16.46 -2.09
CA GLY A 6 -3.67 -17.72 -1.84
C GLY A 6 -2.91 -18.91 -2.40
N CYS A 7 -3.41 -20.10 -2.09
CA CYS A 7 -2.88 -21.33 -2.67
C CYS A 7 -3.36 -21.49 -4.13
N GLN A 8 -2.69 -22.37 -4.88
CA GLN A 8 -3.00 -22.64 -6.29
C GLN A 8 -4.44 -23.11 -6.54
N CYS A 9 -5.04 -23.87 -5.61
CA CYS A 9 -6.42 -24.36 -5.77
C CYS A 9 -7.48 -23.36 -5.28
N GLY A 10 -7.08 -22.19 -4.80
CA GLY A 10 -8.00 -21.16 -4.27
C GLY A 10 -8.61 -21.47 -2.89
N ALA A 11 -8.45 -22.68 -2.36
CA ALA A 11 -9.03 -23.09 -1.09
C ALA A 11 -8.48 -22.34 0.13
N VAL A 12 -7.30 -21.71 0.02
CA VAL A 12 -6.71 -20.89 1.06
C VAL A 12 -6.52 -19.48 0.52
N ARG A 13 -7.02 -18.48 1.24
CA ARG A 13 -6.83 -17.05 0.95
C ARG A 13 -6.12 -16.36 2.11
N ILE A 14 -5.17 -15.51 1.77
CA ILE A 14 -4.29 -14.83 2.71
C ILE A 14 -4.47 -13.33 2.52
N ASN A 15 -4.62 -12.63 3.65
CA ASN A 15 -4.65 -11.18 3.72
C ASN A 15 -3.54 -10.71 4.68
N CYS A 16 -2.64 -9.87 4.19
CA CYS A 16 -1.58 -9.25 4.97
C CYS A 16 -2.01 -7.85 5.40
N HIS A 17 -2.12 -7.64 6.70
CA HIS A 17 -2.60 -6.39 7.29
C HIS A 17 -1.48 -5.52 7.88
N ALA A 18 -0.22 -5.93 7.73
CA ALA A 18 0.95 -5.13 8.11
C ALA A 18 1.88 -4.89 6.91
N PRO A 19 2.68 -3.81 6.92
CA PRO A 19 3.70 -3.59 5.90
C PRO A 19 4.77 -4.70 5.89
N PRO A 20 5.24 -5.13 4.71
CA PRO A 20 6.35 -6.08 4.62
C PRO A 20 7.68 -5.46 5.09
N LEU A 21 8.49 -6.28 5.75
CA LEU A 21 9.83 -5.93 6.23
C LEU A 21 10.88 -6.08 5.14
N ALA A 22 10.75 -7.12 4.31
CA ALA A 22 11.60 -7.36 3.16
C ALA A 22 10.95 -8.36 2.18
N MET A 23 11.39 -8.33 0.93
CA MET A 23 11.32 -9.49 0.05
C MET A 23 12.75 -9.96 -0.24
N ILE A 24 12.98 -11.26 -0.16
CA ILE A 24 14.30 -11.88 -0.34
C ILE A 24 14.22 -13.08 -1.27
N ARG A 25 15.34 -13.34 -1.96
CA ARG A 25 15.58 -14.55 -2.73
C ARG A 25 16.58 -15.42 -1.98
N CYS A 26 16.24 -16.67 -1.72
CA CYS A 26 17.09 -17.59 -0.98
C CYS A 26 17.45 -18.81 -1.83
N HIS A 27 18.75 -19.11 -1.89
CA HIS A 27 19.31 -20.20 -2.69
C HIS A 27 19.61 -21.47 -1.89
N CYS A 28 19.27 -21.53 -0.60
CA CYS A 28 19.53 -22.74 0.16
C CYS A 28 18.70 -23.92 -0.38
N THR A 29 19.21 -25.14 -0.21
CA THR A 29 18.55 -26.36 -0.70
C THR A 29 17.15 -26.55 -0.13
N ASP A 30 16.90 -26.10 1.11
CA ASP A 30 15.57 -26.09 1.72
C ASP A 30 14.59 -25.18 0.96
N CYS A 31 15.05 -24.02 0.49
CA CYS A 31 14.22 -23.09 -0.28
C CYS A 31 14.00 -23.61 -1.70
N GLN A 32 15.03 -24.19 -2.33
CA GLN A 32 14.92 -24.86 -3.63
C GLN A 32 13.88 -25.99 -3.60
N ARG A 33 13.96 -26.88 -2.60
CA ARG A 33 12.99 -27.98 -2.41
C ARG A 33 11.58 -27.47 -2.16
N GLN A 34 11.43 -26.44 -1.32
CA GLN A 34 10.11 -25.89 -0.97
C GLN A 34 9.43 -25.17 -2.14
N SER A 35 10.19 -24.54 -3.04
CA SER A 35 9.65 -23.89 -4.22
C SER A 35 9.59 -24.80 -5.44
N ALA A 36 10.18 -26.00 -5.36
CA ALA A 36 10.44 -26.87 -6.51
C ALA A 36 11.15 -26.09 -7.66
N SER A 37 12.06 -25.18 -7.32
CA SER A 37 12.71 -24.27 -8.26
C SER A 37 14.16 -23.98 -7.85
N ALA A 38 14.86 -23.17 -8.64
CA ALA A 38 16.27 -22.82 -8.42
C ALA A 38 16.52 -21.98 -7.15
N PHE A 39 15.48 -21.35 -6.61
CA PHE A 39 15.50 -20.56 -5.38
C PHE A 39 14.09 -20.44 -4.79
N GLY A 40 13.99 -19.98 -3.54
CA GLY A 40 12.73 -19.60 -2.92
C GLY A 40 12.62 -18.10 -2.76
N LEU A 41 11.45 -17.53 -3.11
CA LEU A 41 11.09 -16.16 -2.78
C LEU A 41 10.34 -16.12 -1.46
N SER A 42 10.72 -15.22 -0.56
CA SER A 42 10.03 -15.02 0.72
C SER A 42 9.84 -13.54 1.00
N VAL A 43 8.64 -13.19 1.45
CA VAL A 43 8.28 -11.88 2.00
C VAL A 43 8.26 -12.01 3.51
N TYR A 44 9.08 -11.22 4.18
CA TYR A 44 9.17 -11.20 5.62
C TYR A 44 8.17 -10.20 6.18
N LEU A 45 7.36 -10.65 7.13
CA LEU A 45 6.29 -9.89 7.74
C LEU A 45 6.40 -9.98 9.27
N PRO A 46 5.83 -9.02 10.02
CA PRO A 46 5.61 -9.19 11.45
C PRO A 46 4.90 -10.52 11.76
N PRO A 47 5.14 -11.16 12.92
CA PRO A 47 4.65 -12.50 13.24
C PRO A 47 3.13 -12.68 13.16
N ASP A 48 2.37 -11.61 13.41
CA ASP A 48 0.92 -11.63 13.46
C ASP A 48 0.26 -10.99 12.21
N ALA A 49 1.06 -10.65 11.18
CA ALA A 49 0.61 -9.87 10.03
C ALA A 49 -0.38 -10.56 9.07
N LEU A 50 -0.71 -11.84 9.29
CA LEU A 50 -1.53 -12.63 8.37
C LEU A 50 -2.91 -12.94 8.95
N SER A 51 -3.95 -12.67 8.17
CA SER A 51 -5.28 -13.28 8.31
C SER A 51 -5.42 -14.35 7.23
N VAL A 52 -5.88 -15.54 7.60
CA VAL A 52 -5.95 -16.69 6.69
C VAL A 52 -7.35 -17.29 6.72
N ASP A 53 -7.93 -17.46 5.54
CA ASP A 53 -9.18 -18.17 5.32
C ASP A 53 -8.89 -19.50 4.62
N GLY A 54 -9.59 -20.57 5.04
CA GLY A 54 -9.43 -21.91 4.48
C GLY A 54 -8.47 -22.84 5.23
N PRO A 55 -8.34 -24.11 4.76
CA PRO A 55 -7.63 -25.14 5.51
C PRO A 55 -6.10 -24.99 5.39
N VAL A 56 -5.43 -24.96 6.54
CA VAL A 56 -3.96 -24.92 6.62
C VAL A 56 -3.45 -26.09 7.43
N ALA A 57 -2.55 -26.88 6.84
CA ALA A 57 -1.77 -27.88 7.54
C ALA A 57 -0.34 -27.39 7.74
N TRP A 58 0.37 -28.00 8.69
CA TRP A 58 1.75 -27.66 8.97
C TRP A 58 2.55 -28.89 9.39
N PHE A 59 3.86 -28.78 9.25
CA PHE A 59 4.81 -29.71 9.85
C PHE A 59 6.02 -28.93 10.37
N GLU A 60 6.80 -29.55 11.24
CA GLU A 60 8.03 -28.99 11.79
C GLU A 60 9.25 -29.70 11.22
N THR A 61 10.32 -28.93 11.07
CA THR A 61 11.60 -29.43 10.59
C THR A 61 12.69 -28.62 11.28
N ARG A 62 13.85 -29.23 11.48
CA ARG A 62 15.04 -28.53 11.96
C ARG A 62 15.83 -27.97 10.78
N THR A 63 16.24 -26.71 10.89
CA THR A 63 17.21 -26.11 9.96
C THR A 63 18.61 -26.70 10.20
N ALA A 64 19.52 -26.54 9.25
CA ALA A 64 20.93 -26.98 9.40
C ALA A 64 21.62 -26.36 10.65
N ALA A 65 21.17 -25.19 11.10
CA ALA A 65 21.64 -24.53 12.31
C ALA A 65 20.84 -24.92 13.57
N GLY A 66 20.15 -26.06 13.56
CA GLY A 66 19.42 -26.62 14.70
C GLY A 66 18.07 -25.96 15.04
N ARG A 67 17.75 -24.80 14.45
CA ARG A 67 16.49 -24.07 14.76
C ARG A 67 15.26 -24.82 14.27
N GLN A 68 14.21 -24.85 15.09
CA GLN A 68 12.92 -25.41 14.71
C GLN A 68 12.16 -24.44 13.80
N MET A 69 11.56 -24.97 12.75
CA MET A 69 10.87 -24.20 11.73
C MET A 69 9.55 -24.86 11.39
N ARG A 70 8.45 -24.21 11.74
CA ARG A 70 7.10 -24.63 11.38
C ARG A 70 6.78 -24.14 9.98
N ARG A 71 6.43 -25.05 9.09
CA ARG A 71 6.16 -24.75 7.69
C ARG A 71 4.68 -25.06 7.40
N HIS A 72 3.95 -24.05 6.94
CA HIS A 72 2.51 -24.13 6.64
C HIS A 72 2.26 -24.33 5.15
N PHE A 73 1.23 -25.10 4.80
CA PHE A 73 0.86 -25.43 3.42
C PHE A 73 -0.64 -25.69 3.29
N CYS A 74 -1.15 -25.60 2.07
CA CYS A 74 -2.50 -26.03 1.76
C CYS A 74 -2.55 -27.56 1.68
N PRO A 75 -3.36 -28.26 2.51
CA PRO A 75 -3.44 -29.72 2.47
C PRO A 75 -4.13 -30.25 1.20
N ARG A 76 -4.84 -29.39 0.45
CA ARG A 76 -5.53 -29.78 -0.79
C ARG A 76 -4.61 -29.80 -2.01
N CYS A 77 -3.73 -28.81 -2.16
CA CYS A 77 -2.84 -28.70 -3.33
C CYS A 77 -1.35 -28.75 -3.01
N GLY A 78 -0.95 -28.90 -1.74
CA GLY A 78 0.46 -29.00 -1.33
C GLY A 78 1.25 -27.69 -1.34
N VAL A 79 0.69 -26.60 -1.89
CA VAL A 79 1.38 -25.31 -2.01
C VAL A 79 1.85 -24.80 -0.65
N ARG A 80 3.14 -24.45 -0.58
CA ARG A 80 3.78 -23.84 0.59
C ARG A 80 3.28 -22.42 0.76
N LEU A 81 2.77 -22.10 1.95
CA LEU A 81 2.16 -20.78 2.22
C LEU A 81 3.15 -19.86 2.95
N TRP A 82 3.55 -20.21 4.17
CA TRP A 82 4.58 -19.48 4.92
C TRP A 82 5.36 -20.43 5.83
N HIS A 83 6.46 -19.93 6.40
CA HIS A 83 7.15 -20.60 7.49
C HIS A 83 7.55 -19.59 8.57
N ARG A 84 7.66 -20.05 9.81
CA ARG A 84 8.12 -19.25 10.94
C ARG A 84 8.95 -20.10 11.90
N ARG A 85 9.90 -19.46 12.58
CA ARG A 85 10.62 -20.11 13.68
C ARG A 85 9.62 -20.46 14.80
N HIS A 86 9.97 -21.47 15.59
CA HIS A 86 9.17 -21.92 16.73
C HIS A 86 10.11 -22.21 17.92
N PRO A 87 9.75 -21.85 19.17
CA PRO A 87 8.55 -21.09 19.56
C PRO A 87 8.64 -19.59 19.20
N ASP A 88 9.85 -19.04 19.15
CA ASP A 88 10.05 -17.60 19.01
C ASP A 88 10.38 -17.20 17.57
N ALA A 89 9.48 -16.41 16.97
CA ALA A 89 9.67 -15.85 15.64
C ALA A 89 9.67 -14.32 15.72
N ALA A 90 10.81 -13.69 15.40
CA ALA A 90 10.87 -12.23 15.22
C ALA A 90 10.08 -11.76 13.98
N PHE A 91 9.91 -12.64 13.00
CA PHE A 91 9.13 -12.42 11.78
C PHE A 91 8.69 -13.77 11.20
N LEU A 92 7.66 -13.73 10.35
CA LEU A 92 7.25 -14.86 9.52
C LEU A 92 7.71 -14.64 8.07
N ALA A 93 7.87 -15.74 7.33
CA ALA A 93 8.28 -15.71 5.92
C ALA A 93 7.17 -16.28 5.03
N LEU A 94 6.33 -15.39 4.49
CA LEU A 94 5.33 -15.68 3.49
C LEU A 94 6.01 -16.03 2.16
N LYS A 95 5.56 -17.08 1.47
CA LYS A 95 6.14 -17.46 0.17
C LYS A 95 5.72 -16.46 -0.91
N GLY A 96 6.68 -15.88 -1.62
CA GLY A 96 6.39 -14.85 -2.62
C GLY A 96 5.47 -15.35 -3.75
N GLY A 97 5.60 -16.62 -4.14
CA GLY A 97 4.78 -17.21 -5.21
C GLY A 97 3.32 -17.46 -4.85
N VAL A 98 2.88 -17.19 -3.62
CA VAL A 98 1.46 -17.27 -3.25
C VAL A 98 0.77 -15.90 -3.28
N LEU A 99 1.50 -14.82 -3.54
CA LEU A 99 0.92 -13.49 -3.66
C LEU A 99 0.11 -13.36 -4.95
N ASP A 100 -0.98 -12.60 -4.89
CA ASP A 100 -1.72 -12.26 -6.10
C ASP A 100 -0.85 -11.36 -7.02
N PRO A 101 -1.05 -11.41 -8.35
CA PRO A 101 -0.33 -10.56 -9.30
C PRO A 101 -0.48 -9.06 -8.98
N GLY A 102 0.50 -8.25 -9.42
CA GLY A 102 0.46 -6.79 -9.21
C GLY A 102 0.94 -6.32 -7.82
N HIS A 103 1.50 -7.22 -7.01
CA HIS A 103 1.96 -6.88 -5.65
C HIS A 103 3.18 -5.94 -5.59
N GLY A 104 3.84 -5.63 -6.71
CA GLY A 104 4.91 -4.61 -6.80
C GLY A 104 6.08 -4.77 -5.83
N LEU A 105 6.37 -6.00 -5.36
CA LEU A 105 7.49 -6.27 -4.46
C LEU A 105 8.64 -6.90 -5.25
N GLU A 106 9.85 -6.45 -4.96
CA GLU A 106 11.07 -6.97 -5.55
C GLU A 106 12.04 -7.45 -4.46
N PRO A 107 12.78 -8.56 -4.69
CA PRO A 107 13.77 -9.00 -3.74
C PRO A 107 14.93 -8.00 -3.63
N VAL A 108 15.23 -7.55 -2.42
CA VAL A 108 16.34 -6.62 -2.15
C VAL A 108 17.60 -7.28 -1.62
N ALA A 109 17.51 -8.58 -1.32
CA ALA A 109 18.63 -9.37 -0.86
C ALA A 109 18.56 -10.81 -1.38
N GLU A 110 19.74 -11.37 -1.56
CA GLU A 110 19.99 -12.74 -1.95
C GLU A 110 20.78 -13.48 -0.89
N LEU A 111 20.21 -14.57 -0.40
CA LEU A 111 20.76 -15.32 0.73
C LEU A 111 21.22 -16.70 0.28
N TRP A 112 22.21 -17.23 1.00
CA TRP A 112 22.77 -18.56 0.77
C TRP A 112 23.33 -18.76 -0.64
N THR A 113 23.92 -17.71 -1.23
CA THR A 113 24.36 -17.70 -2.64
C THR A 113 25.48 -18.71 -2.92
N ARG A 114 26.14 -19.26 -1.89
CA ARG A 114 27.04 -20.41 -2.02
C ARG A 114 26.36 -21.68 -2.58
N ALA A 115 25.04 -21.79 -2.42
CA ALA A 115 24.22 -22.88 -2.94
C ALA A 115 23.44 -22.49 -4.21
N ARG A 116 23.69 -21.29 -4.75
CA ARG A 116 23.10 -20.81 -6.01
C ARG A 116 23.55 -21.70 -7.15
N LEU A 117 22.60 -22.09 -8.01
CA LEU A 117 22.93 -22.77 -9.25
C LEU A 117 23.68 -21.80 -10.18
N GLY A 118 24.81 -22.23 -10.75
CA GLY A 118 25.74 -21.35 -11.46
C GLY A 118 25.10 -20.48 -12.55
N TRP A 119 24.07 -21.01 -13.23
CA TRP A 119 23.32 -20.34 -14.30
C TRP A 119 22.33 -19.26 -13.83
N VAL A 120 21.99 -19.18 -12.54
CA VAL A 120 21.01 -18.20 -12.03
C VAL A 120 21.70 -16.86 -11.78
N ALA A 121 21.49 -15.86 -12.62
CA ALA A 121 22.09 -14.54 -12.41
C ALA A 121 21.67 -13.89 -11.07
N LEU A 122 22.59 -13.15 -10.44
CA LEU A 122 22.28 -12.32 -9.28
C LEU A 122 21.41 -11.11 -9.70
N ILE A 123 20.53 -10.65 -8.81
CA ILE A 123 19.71 -9.45 -8.97
C ILE A 123 20.62 -8.23 -8.84
N PRO A 124 20.70 -7.37 -9.88
CA PRO A 124 21.48 -6.15 -9.81
C PRO A 124 21.05 -5.26 -8.63
N GLY A 125 22.03 -4.85 -7.82
CA GLY A 125 21.80 -3.94 -6.69
C GLY A 125 21.08 -4.56 -5.48
N ALA A 126 20.88 -5.88 -5.46
CA ALA A 126 20.49 -6.61 -4.25
C ALA A 126 21.71 -6.85 -3.35
N LEU A 127 21.47 -6.88 -2.04
CA LEU A 127 22.50 -7.30 -1.08
C LEU A 127 22.76 -8.81 -1.24
N VAL A 128 24.02 -9.23 -1.24
CA VAL A 128 24.39 -10.63 -1.53
C VAL A 128 25.06 -11.24 -0.31
N TYR A 129 24.53 -12.36 0.17
CA TYR A 129 25.06 -13.09 1.33
C TYR A 129 25.27 -14.57 0.97
N GLU A 130 26.51 -15.05 1.18
CA GLU A 130 26.83 -16.48 0.97
C GLU A 130 26.10 -17.40 1.95
N THR A 131 25.67 -16.88 3.09
CA THR A 131 24.93 -17.60 4.14
C THR A 131 23.80 -16.74 4.71
N GLN A 132 23.31 -17.06 5.91
CA GLN A 132 22.35 -16.21 6.61
C GLN A 132 23.05 -14.94 7.13
N PRO A 133 22.45 -13.75 6.95
CA PRO A 133 23.00 -12.53 7.54
C PRO A 133 22.98 -12.63 9.07
N ALA A 134 24.05 -12.16 9.70
CA ALA A 134 24.14 -12.01 11.15
C ALA A 134 23.19 -10.91 11.66
N ASP A 135 23.06 -9.83 10.87
CA ASP A 135 22.19 -8.70 11.12
C ASP A 135 21.24 -8.47 9.93
N TRP A 136 19.94 -8.36 10.23
CA TRP A 136 18.89 -8.12 9.25
C TRP A 136 18.62 -6.64 8.97
N ALA A 137 19.12 -5.72 9.81
CA ALA A 137 18.86 -4.29 9.67
C ALA A 137 19.24 -3.74 8.27
N PRO A 138 20.37 -4.12 7.64
CA PRO A 138 20.69 -3.65 6.29
C PRO A 138 19.69 -4.12 5.23
N VAL A 139 19.16 -5.34 5.36
CA VAL A 139 18.16 -5.90 4.44
C VAL A 139 16.84 -5.13 4.55
N PHE A 140 16.38 -4.86 5.78
CA PHE A 140 15.16 -4.10 6.03
C PHE A 140 15.30 -2.64 5.59
N ALA A 141 16.44 -2.00 5.87
CA ALA A 141 16.72 -0.64 5.44
C ALA A 141 16.73 -0.53 3.90
N ARG A 142 17.37 -1.48 3.20
CA ARG A 142 17.37 -1.51 1.73
C ARG A 142 15.97 -1.69 1.16
N PHE A 143 15.15 -2.54 1.76
CA PHE A 143 13.76 -2.71 1.35
C PHE A 143 12.94 -1.44 1.54
N ALA A 144 13.07 -0.78 2.70
CA ALA A 144 12.39 0.48 2.98
C ALA A 144 12.80 1.58 1.99
N ALA A 145 14.10 1.70 1.68
CA ALA A 145 14.61 2.66 0.69
C ALA A 145 14.05 2.38 -0.72
N ARG A 146 14.11 1.13 -1.18
CA ARG A 146 13.52 0.71 -2.46
C ARG A 146 12.02 0.98 -2.53
N ARG A 147 11.30 0.76 -1.43
CA ARG A 147 9.87 1.06 -1.33
C ARG A 147 9.55 2.55 -1.36
N ALA A 148 10.46 3.41 -0.89
CA ALA A 148 10.35 4.85 -1.03
C ALA A 148 10.69 5.30 -2.47
N GLU A 149 11.69 4.69 -3.10
CA GLU A 149 12.06 4.93 -4.51
C GLU A 149 11.00 4.44 -5.51
N ALA A 150 10.39 3.28 -5.26
CA ALA A 150 9.40 2.63 -6.12
C ALA A 150 7.95 3.02 -5.79
N ALA A 151 7.74 3.93 -4.83
CA ALA A 151 6.48 4.64 -4.77
C ALA A 151 6.28 5.33 -6.13
N PRO A 152 5.14 5.13 -6.83
CA PRO A 152 4.99 5.59 -8.19
C PRO A 152 5.30 7.11 -8.28
N PRO A 153 6.02 7.56 -9.32
CA PRO A 153 6.38 8.98 -9.50
C PRO A 153 5.19 9.95 -9.58
N GLU A 154 3.95 9.47 -9.63
CA GLU A 154 2.75 10.33 -9.72
C GLU A 154 2.33 10.95 -8.37
N ALA A 155 2.66 10.32 -7.24
CA ALA A 155 2.50 10.94 -5.92
C ALA A 155 3.63 11.95 -5.60
N GLY A 156 4.73 11.94 -6.36
CA GLY A 156 5.80 12.93 -6.27
C GLY A 156 5.28 14.32 -6.63
N ASP A 157 4.83 14.44 -7.87
CA ASP A 157 4.42 15.69 -8.50
C ASP A 157 3.09 16.25 -7.95
N ALA A 158 2.08 15.39 -7.70
CA ALA A 158 0.82 15.85 -7.12
C ALA A 158 0.99 16.35 -5.68
N LEU A 159 1.79 15.67 -4.85
CA LEU A 159 2.05 16.09 -3.47
C LEU A 159 2.92 17.35 -3.43
N ASP A 160 3.93 17.45 -4.30
CA ASP A 160 4.78 18.63 -4.38
C ASP A 160 4.00 19.85 -4.87
N ARG A 161 3.11 19.69 -5.86
CA ARG A 161 2.16 20.75 -6.27
C ARG A 161 1.20 21.15 -5.16
N PHE A 162 0.65 20.18 -4.45
CA PHE A 162 -0.23 20.43 -3.32
C PHE A 162 0.51 21.25 -2.25
N ALA A 163 1.71 20.81 -1.85
CA ALA A 163 2.55 21.50 -0.89
C ALA A 163 2.92 22.92 -1.34
N ALA A 164 3.27 23.11 -2.62
CA ALA A 164 3.60 24.41 -3.20
C ALA A 164 2.42 25.39 -3.19
N ALA A 165 1.18 24.91 -3.08
CA ALA A 165 -0.02 25.74 -2.99
C ALA A 165 -0.34 26.21 -1.56
N LEU A 166 0.41 25.75 -0.55
CA LEU A 166 0.13 25.99 0.87
C LEU A 166 1.02 27.09 1.47
N PRO A 167 0.50 27.89 2.42
CA PRO A 167 1.34 28.77 3.22
C PRO A 167 2.24 27.94 4.17
N PRO A 168 3.45 28.44 4.52
CA PRO A 168 4.30 27.79 5.52
C PRO A 168 3.55 27.52 6.82
N GLY A 169 3.71 26.31 7.38
CA GLY A 169 3.07 25.92 8.65
C GLY A 169 1.57 25.63 8.55
N ALA A 170 1.00 25.53 7.35
CA ALA A 170 -0.41 25.17 7.14
C ALA A 170 -0.84 23.92 7.95
N GLN A 171 -2.06 23.97 8.49
CA GLN A 171 -2.74 22.83 9.09
C GLN A 171 -3.33 21.96 7.99
N VAL A 172 -2.76 20.76 7.83
CA VAL A 172 -3.11 19.81 6.77
C VAL A 172 -3.78 18.58 7.35
N LEU A 173 -4.94 18.21 6.80
CA LEU A 173 -5.53 16.91 7.05
C LEU A 173 -5.11 15.92 5.95
N ASP A 174 -4.48 14.83 6.34
CA ASP A 174 -4.21 13.68 5.48
C ASP A 174 -5.31 12.62 5.66
N LEU A 175 -6.14 12.46 4.61
CA LEU A 175 -7.20 11.47 4.49
C LEU A 175 -6.75 10.22 3.70
N GLY A 176 -5.45 10.00 3.52
CA GLY A 176 -4.89 8.86 2.78
C GLY A 176 -4.68 7.60 3.62
N ARG A 177 -4.87 6.42 3.02
CA ARG A 177 -4.65 5.10 3.68
C ARG A 177 -3.24 4.53 3.50
N GLY A 178 -2.28 5.33 3.03
CA GLY A 178 -1.00 4.84 2.50
C GLY A 178 0.22 5.14 3.36
N GLY A 179 0.60 4.22 4.26
CA GLY A 179 1.97 4.10 4.81
C GLY A 179 2.58 5.35 5.47
N HIS A 180 1.76 6.38 5.72
CA HIS A 180 2.15 7.72 6.17
C HIS A 180 3.21 8.40 5.29
N ASP A 181 3.30 8.09 3.99
CA ASP A 181 4.33 8.71 3.13
C ASP A 181 4.04 10.19 2.84
N ALA A 182 2.82 10.51 2.44
CA ALA A 182 2.37 11.89 2.27
C ALA A 182 2.49 12.68 3.59
N THR A 183 2.00 12.09 4.69
CA THR A 183 2.17 12.62 6.05
C THR A 183 3.65 12.94 6.35
N ARG A 184 4.57 12.00 6.08
CA ARG A 184 6.00 12.15 6.37
C ARG A 184 6.61 13.27 5.53
N ARG A 185 6.33 13.29 4.22
CA ARG A 185 6.85 14.30 3.28
C ARG A 185 6.35 15.70 3.62
N LEU A 186 5.05 15.86 3.92
CA LEU A 186 4.49 17.15 4.32
C LEU A 186 5.05 17.63 5.66
N ARG A 187 5.20 16.75 6.66
CA ARG A 187 5.85 17.12 7.93
C ARG A 187 7.32 17.50 7.75
N ALA A 188 8.05 16.83 6.87
CA ALA A 188 9.44 17.19 6.55
C ALA A 188 9.55 18.58 5.91
N GLN A 189 8.49 19.09 5.28
CA GLN A 189 8.40 20.45 4.74
C GLN A 189 7.88 21.48 5.76
N GLY A 190 7.63 21.08 7.02
CA GLY A 190 7.22 21.98 8.09
C GLY A 190 5.72 22.19 8.24
N PHE A 191 4.88 21.40 7.56
CA PHE A 191 3.42 21.47 7.74
C PHE A 191 2.95 20.73 9.00
N ALA A 192 1.90 21.24 9.62
CA ALA A 192 1.24 20.59 10.74
C ALA A 192 0.20 19.59 10.20
N VAL A 193 0.55 18.31 10.19
CA VAL A 193 -0.28 17.27 9.53
C VAL A 193 -1.03 16.42 10.55
N THR A 194 -2.36 16.42 10.45
CA THR A 194 -3.25 15.50 11.15
C THR A 194 -3.66 14.37 10.22
N THR A 195 -3.65 13.13 10.69
CA THR A 195 -4.09 11.96 9.91
C THR A 195 -5.47 11.50 10.39
N ALA A 196 -6.37 11.18 9.47
CA ALA A 196 -7.66 10.58 9.81
C ALA A 196 -8.04 9.44 8.84
N ASP A 197 -8.83 8.47 9.32
CA ASP A 197 -9.42 7.48 8.42
C ASP A 197 -10.50 8.15 7.56
N PRO A 198 -10.33 8.20 6.23
CA PRO A 198 -11.32 8.77 5.32
C PRO A 198 -12.70 8.14 5.48
N ALA A 199 -12.81 6.83 5.73
CA ALA A 199 -14.13 6.20 5.89
C ALA A 199 -14.87 6.74 7.13
N ALA A 200 -14.14 6.93 8.24
CA ALA A 200 -14.70 7.49 9.46
C ALA A 200 -15.06 8.97 9.30
N ALA A 201 -14.20 9.77 8.66
CA ALA A 201 -14.46 11.18 8.36
C ALA A 201 -15.68 11.37 7.44
N ILE A 202 -15.87 10.45 6.48
CA ILE A 202 -17.00 10.43 5.57
C ILE A 202 -18.31 10.08 6.30
N VAL A 203 -18.29 9.07 7.17
CA VAL A 203 -19.45 8.65 8.00
C VAL A 203 -19.86 9.75 8.98
N ALA A 204 -18.90 10.45 9.59
CA ALA A 204 -19.16 11.59 10.48
C ALA A 204 -19.73 12.83 9.74
N GLY A 205 -19.83 12.77 8.41
CA GLY A 205 -20.32 13.87 7.57
C GLY A 205 -19.29 14.98 7.34
N HIS A 206 -18.32 15.17 8.22
CA HIS A 206 -17.30 16.20 8.12
C HIS A 206 -15.96 15.67 8.67
N PRO A 207 -14.82 16.11 8.14
CA PRO A 207 -13.53 15.78 8.73
C PRO A 207 -13.41 16.53 10.06
N ALA A 208 -13.55 15.80 11.16
CA ALA A 208 -13.40 16.37 12.50
C ALA A 208 -11.92 16.48 12.88
N PRO A 209 -11.52 17.52 13.64
CA PRO A 209 -10.20 17.56 14.27
C PRO A 209 -10.04 16.40 15.27
N PRO A 210 -8.80 16.03 15.64
CA PRO A 210 -8.53 14.97 16.59
C PRO A 210 -9.11 15.31 17.98
N ALA A 211 -9.42 14.27 18.76
CA ALA A 211 -10.03 14.42 20.08
C ALA A 211 -9.16 15.28 21.01
N GLY A 212 -9.70 16.40 21.50
CA GLY A 212 -9.02 17.36 22.38
C GLY A 212 -9.08 18.81 21.90
N GLU A 213 -9.33 19.04 20.61
CA GLU A 213 -9.54 20.37 20.04
C GLU A 213 -11.04 20.61 19.85
N GLY A 214 -11.69 21.21 20.85
CA GLY A 214 -13.12 21.52 20.81
C GLY A 214 -13.41 22.59 19.76
N GLY A 215 -13.96 22.19 18.61
CA GLY A 215 -14.44 23.11 17.58
C GLY A 215 -15.33 22.41 16.55
N THR A 216 -16.49 22.99 16.27
CA THR A 216 -17.48 22.48 15.30
C THR A 216 -17.40 23.18 13.93
N GLY A 217 -16.21 23.70 13.57
CA GLY A 217 -15.99 24.50 12.35
C GLY A 217 -14.83 24.01 11.46
N PRO A 218 -14.63 24.62 10.27
CA PRO A 218 -13.55 24.27 9.36
C PRO A 218 -12.18 24.48 10.01
N ALA A 219 -11.40 23.40 10.12
CA ALA A 219 -10.19 23.35 10.94
C ALA A 219 -8.90 23.40 10.12
N PHE A 220 -8.95 23.11 8.81
CA PHE A 220 -7.76 22.86 8.00
C PHE A 220 -7.54 23.91 6.91
N ASP A 221 -6.29 24.32 6.74
CA ASP A 221 -5.84 25.14 5.61
C ASP A 221 -5.77 24.31 4.32
N ALA A 222 -5.55 23.00 4.47
CA ALA A 222 -5.53 22.09 3.35
C ALA A 222 -5.97 20.67 3.72
N ILE A 223 -6.49 19.94 2.74
CA ILE A 223 -6.82 18.53 2.87
C ILE A 223 -6.16 17.76 1.72
N TRP A 224 -5.34 16.79 2.06
CA TRP A 224 -4.80 15.79 1.15
C TRP A 224 -5.70 14.55 1.18
N ALA A 225 -6.45 14.30 0.11
CA ALA A 225 -7.36 13.15 -0.01
C ALA A 225 -6.96 12.26 -1.19
N ASP A 226 -5.94 11.41 -0.98
CA ASP A 226 -5.61 10.34 -1.94
C ASP A 226 -6.42 9.08 -1.61
N LEU A 227 -7.49 8.87 -2.38
CA LEU A 227 -8.51 7.85 -2.13
C LEU A 227 -8.39 6.63 -3.05
N GLY A 228 -7.25 6.44 -3.73
CA GLY A 228 -7.06 5.41 -4.77
C GLY A 228 -7.29 3.95 -4.35
N ALA A 229 -7.36 3.64 -3.04
CA ALA A 229 -7.60 2.28 -2.53
C ALA A 229 -8.83 2.17 -1.60
N LEU A 230 -9.71 3.18 -1.57
CA LEU A 230 -10.85 3.20 -0.65
C LEU A 230 -12.10 2.56 -1.24
N HIS A 231 -12.69 1.65 -0.47
CA HIS A 231 -14.01 1.08 -0.75
C HIS A 231 -15.14 2.04 -0.30
N ILE A 232 -15.22 3.22 -0.91
CA ILE A 232 -16.35 4.13 -0.69
C ILE A 232 -17.51 3.67 -1.59
N PRO A 233 -18.70 3.37 -1.03
CA PRO A 233 -19.85 2.97 -1.83
C PRO A 233 -20.22 4.02 -2.87
N ARG A 234 -20.59 3.60 -4.10
CA ARG A 234 -20.98 4.51 -5.20
C ARG A 234 -22.01 5.57 -4.79
N ALA A 235 -22.98 5.18 -3.96
CA ALA A 235 -24.02 6.07 -3.45
C ALA A 235 -23.49 7.23 -2.57
N ALA A 236 -22.31 7.08 -1.97
CA ALA A 236 -21.73 8.10 -1.11
C ALA A 236 -20.94 9.16 -1.89
N TRP A 237 -20.57 8.92 -3.15
CA TRP A 237 -19.69 9.81 -3.91
C TRP A 237 -20.26 11.19 -4.25
N PRO A 238 -21.53 11.35 -4.66
CA PRO A 238 -22.05 12.66 -5.07
C PRO A 238 -21.86 13.76 -4.02
N GLY A 239 -22.00 13.43 -2.74
CA GLY A 239 -21.80 14.37 -1.64
C GLY A 239 -20.38 14.38 -1.05
N LEU A 240 -19.47 13.54 -1.55
CA LEU A 240 -18.15 13.37 -0.94
C LEU A 240 -17.28 14.63 -1.02
N PRO A 241 -17.08 15.27 -2.20
CA PRO A 241 -16.26 16.49 -2.26
C PRO A 241 -16.79 17.59 -1.35
N ALA A 242 -18.12 17.75 -1.26
CA ALA A 242 -18.75 18.71 -0.37
C ALA A 242 -18.50 18.40 1.12
N ARG A 243 -18.61 17.12 1.52
CA ARG A 243 -18.28 16.71 2.89
C ARG A 243 -16.84 16.99 3.25
N ILE A 244 -15.89 16.72 2.35
CA ILE A 244 -14.48 17.03 2.55
C ILE A 244 -14.26 18.55 2.63
N ALA A 245 -14.87 19.32 1.72
CA ALA A 245 -14.77 20.77 1.68
C ALA A 245 -15.24 21.45 2.97
N ARG A 246 -16.20 20.87 3.71
CA ARG A 246 -16.62 21.39 5.03
C ARG A 246 -15.50 21.45 6.07
N GLY A 247 -14.43 20.67 5.92
CA GLY A 247 -13.26 20.75 6.78
C GLY A 247 -12.28 21.86 6.40
N LEU A 248 -12.39 22.44 5.21
CA LEU A 248 -11.51 23.47 4.69
C LEU A 248 -11.95 24.86 5.13
N ARG A 249 -10.99 25.67 5.57
CA ARG A 249 -11.17 27.11 5.71
C ARG A 249 -11.51 27.74 4.35
N ALA A 250 -12.12 28.93 4.36
CA ALA A 250 -12.31 29.70 3.14
C ALA A 250 -10.94 29.95 2.46
N GLY A 251 -10.83 29.68 1.16
CA GLY A 251 -9.57 29.74 0.43
C GLY A 251 -8.64 28.54 0.64
N GLY A 252 -9.03 27.54 1.44
CA GLY A 252 -8.25 26.34 1.70
C GLY A 252 -8.06 25.45 0.47
N VAL A 253 -7.05 24.60 0.48
CA VAL A 253 -6.64 23.80 -0.69
C VAL A 253 -7.03 22.33 -0.52
N LEU A 254 -7.65 21.74 -1.54
CA LEU A 254 -7.94 20.32 -1.62
C LEU A 254 -7.08 19.66 -2.69
N HIS A 255 -6.43 18.55 -2.35
CA HIS A 255 -6.05 17.53 -3.31
C HIS A 255 -7.02 16.34 -3.23
N LEU A 256 -7.53 15.89 -4.37
CA LEU A 256 -8.38 14.71 -4.50
C LEU A 256 -7.80 13.76 -5.56
N GLY A 257 -7.22 12.65 -5.12
CA GLY A 257 -6.62 11.61 -5.97
C GLY A 257 -7.48 10.33 -6.00
N LEU A 258 -7.68 9.74 -7.18
CA LEU A 258 -8.50 8.54 -7.38
C LEU A 258 -7.91 7.63 -8.45
N THR A 259 -7.96 6.31 -8.20
CA THR A 259 -7.65 5.29 -9.21
C THR A 259 -8.95 4.60 -9.64
N LEU A 260 -9.25 4.65 -10.93
CA LEU A 260 -10.41 4.02 -11.54
C LEU A 260 -9.97 2.71 -12.22
N PRO A 261 -10.50 1.55 -11.82
CA PRO A 261 -10.14 0.28 -12.43
C PRO A 261 -10.62 0.19 -13.88
N ALA A 262 -9.95 -0.66 -14.67
CA ALA A 262 -10.34 -0.94 -16.05
C ALA A 262 -11.71 -1.64 -16.14
N ASP A 263 -12.03 -2.51 -15.17
CA ASP A 263 -13.27 -3.28 -15.09
C ASP A 263 -14.31 -2.63 -14.15
N ARG A 264 -15.18 -1.81 -14.71
CA ARG A 264 -16.15 -1.00 -13.93
C ARG A 264 -17.41 -1.75 -13.47
N ALA A 265 -17.39 -3.09 -13.52
CA ALA A 265 -18.57 -3.93 -13.31
C ALA A 265 -19.00 -4.07 -11.83
N GLY A 266 -18.15 -3.71 -10.87
CA GLY A 266 -18.34 -3.99 -9.45
C GLY A 266 -19.26 -3.05 -8.66
N GLY A 267 -19.88 -2.04 -9.29
CA GLY A 267 -20.79 -1.09 -8.61
C GLY A 267 -20.15 -0.21 -7.52
N ARG A 268 -18.81 -0.24 -7.42
CA ARG A 268 -18.00 0.51 -6.44
C ARG A 268 -17.24 1.68 -7.06
N ASP A 269 -17.35 1.86 -8.38
CA ASP A 269 -16.72 2.96 -9.10
C ASP A 269 -17.36 4.30 -8.69
N PRO A 270 -16.57 5.32 -8.26
CA PRO A 270 -17.05 6.68 -8.01
C PRO A 270 -17.81 7.30 -9.19
N VAL A 271 -17.47 6.88 -10.40
CA VAL A 271 -17.91 7.49 -11.64
C VAL A 271 -18.72 6.47 -12.44
N PRO A 272 -19.90 6.85 -12.99
CA PRO A 272 -20.60 5.99 -13.93
C PRO A 272 -19.70 5.53 -15.09
N PRO A 273 -19.84 4.28 -15.57
CA PRO A 273 -19.21 3.88 -16.82
C PRO A 273 -19.67 4.81 -17.96
N GLY A 274 -18.72 5.31 -18.74
CA GLY A 274 -18.96 6.34 -19.76
C GLY A 274 -17.65 6.97 -20.25
N PRO A 275 -17.69 7.73 -21.35
CA PRO A 275 -16.48 8.16 -22.07
C PRO A 275 -15.64 9.23 -21.37
N ALA A 276 -16.15 9.88 -20.30
CA ALA A 276 -15.46 11.01 -19.66
C ALA A 276 -15.50 10.99 -18.11
N PRO A 277 -14.71 10.11 -17.45
CA PRO A 277 -14.72 10.00 -15.99
C PRO A 277 -14.21 11.24 -15.27
N ALA A 278 -13.16 11.87 -15.83
CA ALA A 278 -12.60 13.12 -15.32
C ALA A 278 -13.63 14.26 -15.30
N GLU A 279 -14.48 14.33 -16.32
CA GLU A 279 -15.50 15.38 -16.43
C GLU A 279 -16.65 15.18 -15.42
N ALA A 280 -17.00 13.93 -15.10
CA ALA A 280 -17.95 13.66 -14.03
C ALA A 280 -17.41 14.09 -12.66
N LEU A 281 -16.14 13.78 -12.37
CA LEU A 281 -15.48 14.20 -11.14
C LEU A 281 -15.33 15.73 -11.07
N ARG A 282 -15.00 16.36 -12.20
CA ARG A 282 -14.92 17.82 -12.34
C ARG A 282 -16.23 18.49 -11.94
N ARG A 283 -17.37 17.99 -12.42
CA ARG A 283 -18.70 18.49 -12.04
C ARG A 283 -18.99 18.32 -10.55
N MET A 284 -18.63 17.18 -9.98
CA MET A 284 -18.84 16.90 -8.55
C MET A 284 -18.02 17.85 -7.66
N VAL A 285 -16.76 18.10 -8.03
CA VAL A 285 -15.89 19.03 -7.31
C VAL A 285 -16.41 20.47 -7.45
N ALA A 286 -16.79 20.89 -8.65
CA ALA A 286 -17.35 22.22 -8.87
C ALA A 286 -18.67 22.43 -8.08
N ALA A 287 -19.56 21.43 -8.06
CA ALA A 287 -20.81 21.49 -7.30
C ALA A 287 -20.60 21.57 -5.77
N ALA A 288 -19.41 21.22 -5.28
CA ALA A 288 -19.03 21.32 -3.88
C ALA A 288 -18.42 22.68 -3.50
N GLY A 289 -18.50 23.70 -4.36
CA GLY A 289 -17.93 25.02 -4.08
C GLY A 289 -16.40 25.06 -4.16
N LEU A 290 -15.79 24.11 -4.88
CA LEU A 290 -14.35 24.02 -5.08
C LEU A 290 -13.98 24.48 -6.49
N VAL A 291 -13.10 25.47 -6.57
CA VAL A 291 -12.52 25.99 -7.82
C VAL A 291 -11.33 25.10 -8.20
N ILE A 292 -11.45 24.38 -9.30
CA ILE A 292 -10.38 23.50 -9.78
C ILE A 292 -9.22 24.34 -10.32
N LEU A 293 -8.05 24.18 -9.71
CA LEU A 293 -6.79 24.80 -10.14
C LEU A 293 -6.10 23.92 -11.18
N ARG A 294 -6.21 22.59 -11.03
CA ARG A 294 -5.58 21.62 -11.92
C ARG A 294 -6.34 20.29 -11.90
N LEU A 295 -6.36 19.62 -13.04
CA LEU A 295 -6.84 18.25 -13.20
C LEU A 295 -5.84 17.50 -14.08
N ASP A 296 -5.27 16.43 -13.55
CA ASP A 296 -4.38 15.53 -14.28
C ASP A 296 -5.05 14.16 -14.44
N VAL A 297 -4.83 13.51 -15.59
CA VAL A 297 -5.29 12.16 -15.88
C VAL A 297 -4.09 11.36 -16.39
N SER A 298 -3.77 10.26 -15.73
CA SER A 298 -2.63 9.41 -16.07
C SER A 298 -3.02 7.92 -16.06
N PRO A 299 -2.28 7.05 -16.76
CA PRO A 299 -2.39 5.61 -16.57
C PRO A 299 -2.01 5.22 -15.12
N ASP A 300 -2.76 4.32 -14.50
CA ASP A 300 -2.39 3.85 -13.16
C ASP A 300 -1.11 3.00 -13.20
N ALA A 301 -0.04 3.49 -12.57
CA ALA A 301 1.23 2.77 -12.45
C ALA A 301 1.16 1.56 -11.49
N GLY A 302 0.03 1.38 -10.78
CA GLY A 302 -0.20 0.40 -9.71
C GLY A 302 -0.55 -1.04 -10.13
N GLY A 303 -0.64 -1.33 -11.44
CA GLY A 303 -0.56 -2.72 -11.94
C GLY A 303 -1.86 -3.38 -12.39
N SER A 304 -2.97 -2.65 -12.57
CA SER A 304 -4.13 -3.17 -13.32
C SER A 304 -4.13 -2.61 -14.74
N THR A 305 -4.09 -3.49 -15.74
CA THR A 305 -4.02 -3.11 -17.16
C THR A 305 -5.25 -2.28 -17.53
N GLY A 306 -5.06 -1.00 -17.87
CA GLY A 306 -6.14 -0.10 -18.31
C GLY A 306 -6.80 0.75 -17.20
N ALA A 307 -6.31 0.69 -15.96
CA ALA A 307 -6.76 1.62 -14.93
C ALA A 307 -6.22 3.03 -15.16
N VAL A 308 -6.96 4.03 -14.69
CA VAL A 308 -6.67 5.45 -14.87
C VAL A 308 -6.62 6.12 -13.50
N ARG A 309 -5.57 6.89 -13.25
CA ARG A 309 -5.45 7.79 -12.11
C ARG A 309 -5.93 9.19 -12.50
N ILE A 310 -6.69 9.81 -11.60
CA ILE A 310 -7.16 11.19 -11.73
C ILE A 310 -6.78 11.95 -10.46
N ASP A 311 -6.07 13.05 -10.63
CA ASP A 311 -5.65 13.94 -9.54
C ASP A 311 -6.25 15.34 -9.77
N ILE A 312 -6.98 15.85 -8.79
CA ILE A 312 -7.54 17.21 -8.82
C ILE A 312 -6.94 18.03 -7.70
N LEU A 313 -6.40 19.20 -8.05
CA LEU A 313 -6.06 20.26 -7.11
C LEU A 313 -7.12 21.35 -7.20
N ALA A 314 -7.75 21.69 -6.09
CA ALA A 314 -8.82 22.68 -6.04
C ALA A 314 -8.68 23.61 -4.83
N ARG A 315 -9.33 24.77 -4.91
CA ARG A 315 -9.41 25.77 -3.85
C ARG A 315 -10.84 25.96 -3.40
N HIS A 316 -11.07 26.01 -2.11
CA HIS A 316 -12.39 26.24 -1.52
C HIS A 316 -12.81 27.70 -1.71
N ALA A 317 -13.93 27.92 -2.40
CA ALA A 317 -14.40 29.26 -2.74
C ALA A 317 -14.90 30.07 -1.53
N GLY A 318 -15.29 29.39 -0.44
CA GLY A 318 -15.91 30.00 0.75
C GLY A 318 -17.35 29.57 0.91
#